data_AF-A0A0Q6UXA3-F1
#
_entry.id   AF-A0A0Q6UXA3-F1
#
_cell.length_a   1.000
_cell.length_b   1.000
_cell.length_c   1.000
_cell.angle_alpha   90.00
_cell.angle_beta   90.00
_cell.angle_gamma   90.00
#
_symmetry.space_group_name_H-M   'P 1'
#
loop_
_entity.id
_entity.type
_entity.pdbx_description
1 polymer ?
#
loop_
_entity_poly.entity_id
_entity_poly.type
_entity_poly.pdbx_seq_one_letter_code
_entity_poly.pdbx_strand_id
1 'polypeptide(L)'
;MAKTPKLEHSELAGEFTEDGVTVLVDIFRPEGTNGDWKMEVVTQDEDLIEWEEPFATDREAFDEFLATVARDGIHSFLEGDDPSIH
;
A
#
# COMPACT_ATOMS: atom_id res chain seq x y z
N MET A 1 -26.83 0.58 -13.46
CA MET A 1 -25.42 0.36 -13.86
C MET A 1 -24.58 1.11 -12.85
N ALA A 2 -24.00 0.42 -11.88
CA ALA A 2 -23.09 1.07 -10.94
C ALA A 2 -21.85 1.47 -11.75
N LYS A 3 -21.57 2.76 -11.83
CA LYS A 3 -20.31 3.25 -12.36
C LYS A 3 -19.25 2.81 -11.35
N THR A 4 -18.33 1.94 -11.76
CA THR A 4 -17.12 1.71 -10.96
C THR A 4 -16.51 3.08 -10.69
N PRO A 5 -16.26 3.42 -9.42
CA PRO A 5 -15.57 4.67 -9.12
C PRO A 5 -14.23 4.62 -9.86
N LYS A 6 -13.91 5.70 -10.56
CA LYS A 6 -12.58 5.83 -11.14
C LYS A 6 -11.61 6.07 -9.99
N LEU A 7 -10.50 5.37 -10.01
CA LEU A 7 -9.41 5.55 -9.07
C LEU A 7 -8.29 6.30 -9.77
N GLU A 8 -7.67 7.23 -9.08
CA GLU A 8 -6.40 7.83 -9.50
C GLU A 8 -5.28 7.24 -8.65
N HIS A 9 -4.18 6.87 -9.30
CA HIS A 9 -2.99 6.29 -8.65
C HIS A 9 -1.93 7.38 -8.49
N SER A 10 -1.20 7.33 -7.38
CA SER A 10 -0.06 8.21 -7.13
C SER A 10 1.12 7.84 -8.03
N GLU A 11 1.95 8.83 -8.33
CA GLU A 11 3.26 8.62 -8.97
C GLU A 11 4.28 7.89 -8.07
N LEU A 12 3.99 7.78 -6.77
CA LEU A 12 4.78 7.01 -5.79
C LEU A 12 4.42 5.52 -5.79
N ALA A 13 3.29 5.14 -6.41
CA ALA A 13 2.94 3.74 -6.60
C ALA A 13 3.91 3.08 -7.58
N GLY A 14 4.30 1.83 -7.29
CA GLY A 14 5.23 1.08 -8.12
C GLY A 14 5.88 -0.10 -7.42
N GLU A 15 6.70 -0.82 -8.18
CA GLU A 15 7.48 -1.94 -7.66
C GLU A 15 8.61 -1.44 -6.78
N PHE A 16 8.76 -2.05 -5.61
CA PHE A 16 9.83 -1.80 -4.66
C PHE A 16 10.57 -3.11 -4.39
N THR A 17 11.89 -3.09 -4.55
CA THR A 17 12.75 -4.25 -4.31
C THR A 17 13.80 -3.95 -3.25
N GLU A 18 13.83 -4.77 -2.20
CA GLU A 18 14.84 -4.73 -1.14
C GLU A 18 15.15 -6.16 -0.67
N ASP A 19 16.40 -6.44 -0.30
CA ASP A 19 16.83 -7.76 0.19
C ASP A 19 16.40 -8.97 -0.67
N GLY A 20 16.23 -8.76 -1.98
CA GLY A 20 15.78 -9.78 -2.94
C GLY A 20 14.27 -10.03 -2.97
N VAL A 21 13.49 -9.34 -2.13
CA VAL A 21 12.02 -9.34 -2.13
C VAL A 21 11.53 -8.19 -2.97
N THR A 22 10.52 -8.44 -3.82
CA THR A 22 9.86 -7.39 -4.61
C THR A 22 8.40 -7.31 -4.20
N VAL A 23 7.91 -6.12 -3.88
CA VAL A 23 6.50 -5.87 -3.62
C VAL A 23 6.00 -4.77 -4.53
N LEU A 24 4.72 -4.78 -4.87
CA LEU A 24 4.07 -3.70 -5.59
C LEU A 24 3.33 -2.83 -4.56
N VAL A 25 3.77 -1.59 -4.41
CA VAL A 25 3.08 -0.60 -3.59
C VAL A 25 2.07 0.10 -4.48
N ASP A 26 0.78 -0.11 -4.24
CA ASP A 26 -0.30 0.60 -4.91
C ASP A 26 -0.87 1.67 -3.99
N ILE A 27 -0.81 2.93 -4.42
CA ILE A 27 -1.33 4.07 -3.67
C ILE A 27 -2.36 4.75 -4.55
N PHE A 28 -3.61 4.75 -4.11
CA PHE A 28 -4.72 5.22 -4.93
C PHE A 28 -5.78 5.94 -4.10
N ARG A 29 -6.60 6.74 -4.77
CA ARG A 29 -7.79 7.35 -4.16
C ARG A 29 -8.94 7.44 -5.17
N PRO A 30 -10.18 7.65 -4.70
CA PRO A 30 -11.29 7.96 -5.60
C PRO A 30 -11.05 9.26 -6.38
N GLU A 31 -11.20 9.22 -7.71
CA GLU A 31 -10.99 10.37 -8.59
C GLU A 31 -11.86 11.56 -8.14
N GLY A 32 -11.21 12.69 -7.87
CA GLY A 32 -11.89 13.93 -7.47
C GLY A 32 -12.15 14.09 -5.97
N THR A 33 -11.58 13.22 -5.11
CA THR A 33 -11.47 13.50 -3.66
C THR A 33 -10.17 14.25 -3.36
N ASN A 34 -10.19 15.12 -2.34
CA ASN A 34 -9.01 15.88 -1.89
C ASN A 34 -8.27 15.19 -0.73
N GLY A 35 -8.43 13.88 -0.59
CA GLY A 35 -7.91 13.06 0.51
C GLY A 35 -8.33 11.60 0.35
N ASP A 36 -8.18 10.82 1.42
CA ASP A 36 -8.56 9.41 1.46
C ASP A 36 -7.67 8.50 0.60
N TRP A 37 -6.37 8.78 0.57
CA TRP A 37 -5.41 7.91 -0.10
C TRP A 37 -5.37 6.57 0.62
N LYS A 38 -5.55 5.51 -0.14
CA LYS A 38 -5.35 4.14 0.31
C LYS A 38 -3.99 3.65 -0.15
N MET A 39 -3.42 2.78 0.65
CA MET A 39 -2.21 2.05 0.32
C MET A 39 -2.48 0.56 0.43
N GLU A 40 -2.03 -0.13 -0.59
CA GLU A 40 -2.04 -1.58 -0.67
C GLU A 40 -0.63 -2.02 -1.07
N VAL A 41 -0.16 -3.11 -0.47
CA VAL A 41 1.10 -3.75 -0.85
C VAL A 41 0.77 -5.15 -1.34
N VAL A 42 1.12 -5.43 -2.59
CA VAL A 42 0.97 -6.75 -3.19
C VAL A 42 2.31 -7.46 -3.21
N THR A 43 2.37 -8.64 -2.61
CA THR A 43 3.59 -9.44 -2.56
C THR A 43 3.79 -10.26 -3.84
N GLN A 44 4.94 -10.92 -3.94
CA GLN A 44 5.24 -11.84 -5.04
C GLN A 44 4.33 -13.08 -5.04
N ASP A 45 3.74 -13.43 -3.89
CA ASP A 45 2.81 -14.55 -3.73
C ASP A 45 1.35 -14.13 -3.97
N GLU A 46 1.13 -12.91 -4.48
CA GLU A 46 -0.20 -12.31 -4.69
C GLU A 46 -0.98 -12.04 -3.38
N ASP A 47 -0.31 -12.03 -2.22
CA ASP A 47 -0.89 -11.55 -0.97
C ASP A 47 -1.08 -10.04 -1.00
N LEU A 48 -2.19 -9.58 -0.43
CA LEU A 48 -2.56 -8.17 -0.36
C LEU A 48 -2.53 -7.71 1.10
N ILE A 49 -1.67 -6.74 1.41
CA ILE A 49 -1.68 -6.02 2.66
C ILE A 49 -2.35 -4.67 2.42
N GLU A 50 -3.57 -4.49 2.94
CA GLU A 50 -4.28 -3.21 2.93
C GLU A 50 -4.12 -2.51 4.27
N TRP A 51 -3.86 -1.20 4.25
CA TRP A 51 -3.90 -0.37 5.45
C TRP A 51 -5.34 0.03 5.77
N GLU A 52 -5.74 -0.15 7.04
CA GLU A 52 -7.11 0.15 7.49
C GLU A 52 -7.43 1.66 7.46
N GLU A 53 -6.45 2.48 7.84
CA GLU A 53 -6.61 3.94 7.91
C GLU A 53 -6.14 4.60 6.60
N PRO A 54 -6.97 5.48 6.00
CA PRO A 54 -6.56 6.23 4.84
C PRO A 54 -5.60 7.36 5.20
N PHE A 55 -4.76 7.74 4.25
CA PHE A 55 -3.77 8.79 4.36
C PHE A 55 -4.29 10.12 3.78
N ALA A 56 -3.83 11.24 4.33
CA ALA A 56 -4.18 12.56 3.82
C ALA A 56 -3.45 12.88 2.51
N THR A 57 -2.25 12.35 2.32
CA THR A 57 -1.45 12.48 1.10
C THR A 57 -0.86 11.15 0.66
N ASP A 58 -0.60 11.00 -0.63
CA ASP A 58 0.10 9.84 -1.18
C ASP A 58 1.53 9.72 -0.64
N ARG A 59 2.14 10.86 -0.28
CA ARG A 59 3.45 10.87 0.35
C ARG A 59 3.43 10.25 1.74
N GLU A 60 2.40 10.54 2.55
CA GLU A 60 2.25 9.93 3.88
C GLU A 60 2.03 8.41 3.77
N ALA A 61 1.25 7.96 2.78
CA ALA A 61 1.11 6.54 2.48
C ALA A 61 2.47 5.90 2.21
N PHE A 62 3.24 6.45 1.27
CA PHE A 62 4.55 5.90 0.92
C PHE A 62 5.57 5.98 2.07
N ASP A 63 5.52 7.03 2.90
CA ASP A 63 6.38 7.16 4.08
C ASP A 63 6.06 6.09 5.12
N GLU A 64 4.78 5.76 5.31
CA GLU A 64 4.37 4.63 6.13
C GLU A 64 4.98 3.33 5.60
N PHE A 65 4.83 3.03 4.30
CA PHE A 65 5.42 1.82 3.72
C PHE A 65 6.91 1.71 4.03
N LEU A 66 7.66 2.81 3.84
CA LEU A 66 9.08 2.85 4.17
C LEU A 66 9.34 2.69 5.68
N ALA A 67 8.49 3.22 6.53
CA ALA A 67 8.59 3.06 7.98
C ALA A 67 8.36 1.61 8.41
N THR A 68 7.38 0.91 7.82
CA THR A 68 7.15 -0.53 8.04
C THR A 68 8.35 -1.35 7.55
N VAL A 69 8.86 -1.09 6.35
CA VAL A 69 10.09 -1.73 5.84
C VAL A 69 11.28 -1.45 6.77
N ALA A 70 11.44 -0.22 7.26
CA ALA A 70 12.55 0.11 8.16
C ALA A 70 12.41 -0.50 9.56
N ARG A 71 11.18 -0.72 10.05
CA ARG A 71 10.88 -1.24 11.38
C ARG A 71 10.94 -2.77 11.43
N ASP A 72 10.26 -3.42 10.48
CA ASP A 72 10.02 -4.87 10.47
C ASP A 72 10.80 -5.59 9.34
N GLY A 73 11.32 -4.84 8.36
CA GLY A 73 11.97 -5.39 7.17
C GLY A 73 10.96 -5.73 6.07
N ILE A 74 11.40 -5.67 4.81
CA ILE A 74 10.55 -6.02 3.66
C ILE A 74 10.02 -7.46 3.69
N HIS A 75 10.75 -8.37 4.34
CA HIS A 75 10.32 -9.77 4.51
C HIS A 75 9.08 -9.90 5.40
N SER A 76 8.77 -8.90 6.24
CA SER A 76 7.58 -8.89 7.07
C SER A 76 6.28 -8.99 6.25
N PHE A 77 6.28 -8.54 4.99
CA PHE A 77 5.13 -8.68 4.10
C PHE A 77 4.95 -10.11 3.58
N LEU A 78 6.01 -10.93 3.55
CA LEU A 78 5.96 -12.32 3.09
C LEU A 78 5.61 -13.31 4.20
N GLU A 79 5.84 -12.95 5.46
CA GLU A 79 5.66 -13.86 6.59
C GLU A 79 4.19 -14.04 6.98
N GLY A 80 3.25 -13.36 6.30
CA GLY A 80 1.82 -13.60 6.46
C GLY A 80 1.37 -13.51 7.91
N ASP A 81 1.94 -12.59 8.70
CA ASP A 81 1.39 -12.25 10.01
C ASP A 81 0.17 -11.38 9.73
N ASP A 82 -0.94 -12.07 9.49
CA ASP A 82 -2.31 -11.57 9.52
C ASP A 82 -2.39 -10.45 10.58
N PRO A 83 -2.42 -9.16 10.20
CA PRO A 83 -2.53 -8.10 11.20
C PRO A 83 -3.99 -8.03 11.65
N SER A 84 -4.54 -9.15 12.11
CA SER A 84 -5.69 -9.20 12.99
C SER A 84 -5.25 -8.70 14.37
N ILE A 85 -4.81 -7.44 14.48
CA ILE A 85 -4.57 -6.78 15.77
C ILE A 85 -5.75 -5.86 16.09
N HIS A 86 -6.77 -6.53 16.62
CA HIS A 86 -7.80 -6.12 17.59
C HIS A 86 -8.13 -4.64 17.83
#